data_AF-A0A1I1Z8S0-F1
#
_entry.id   AF-A0A1I1Z8S0-F1
#
_cell.length_a   1.000
_cell.length_b   1.000
_cell.length_c   1.000
_cell.angle_alpha   90.00
_cell.angle_beta   90.00
_cell.angle_gamma   90.00
#
_symmetry.space_group_name_H-M   'P 1'
#
loop_
_entity.id
_entity.type
_entity.pdbx_description
1 polymer ?
#
loop_
_entity_poly.entity_id
_entity_poly.type
_entity_poly.pdbx_seq_one_letter_code
_entity_poly.pdbx_strand_id
1 'polypeptide(L)'
;MAIILLLSVTIASAQIKNAKTETVKIYGNCDMCKSTIETAGNLKKVAKVEWNKDSKMATLTYNSTKTSQDEILKRIALAGYDSDKFLAPDSVYDKLHGCCQYEREAKVAVSTEMKMETTTTENHANHASHSDTAVAKQQVDTKLKVVFDSYFLLKDALVKTDGKAAATLAKDVSTALNAVKMGELAMDVHMIWMKQMKGLMASAKNISETQDIKRQREFFISFSKSMYEVIKVAKYDTPVYLQFCPMANDGKGANWLSKENAVKNPYYGSQMLTCGKTVETIQ
;
A
#
# COMPACT_ATOMS: atom_id res chain seq x y z
N MET A 1 -31.82 -11.97 55.98
CA MET A 1 -30.89 -11.01 55.33
C MET A 1 -29.71 -11.80 54.78
N ALA A 2 -29.70 -12.08 53.47
CA ALA A 2 -28.59 -12.75 52.81
C ALA A 2 -27.72 -11.67 52.16
N ILE A 3 -26.51 -11.49 52.68
CA ILE A 3 -25.52 -10.55 52.14
C ILE A 3 -24.82 -11.26 50.98
N ILE A 4 -25.17 -10.88 49.75
CA ILE A 4 -24.47 -11.29 48.53
C ILE A 4 -23.20 -10.45 48.45
N LEU A 5 -22.07 -11.09 48.78
CA LEU A 5 -20.73 -10.52 48.66
C LEU A 5 -20.36 -10.47 47.17
N LEU A 6 -20.50 -9.30 46.54
CA LEU A 6 -19.97 -9.04 45.20
C LEU A 6 -18.44 -9.07 45.24
N LEU A 7 -17.84 -10.17 44.77
CA LEU A 7 -16.42 -10.24 44.43
C LEU A 7 -16.17 -9.35 43.20
N SER A 8 -15.72 -8.12 43.42
CA SER A 8 -15.15 -7.28 42.36
C SER A 8 -13.76 -7.79 42.00
N VAL A 9 -13.66 -8.59 40.93
CA VAL A 9 -12.37 -8.94 40.32
C VAL A 9 -11.82 -7.69 39.65
N THR A 10 -10.87 -7.02 40.31
CA THR A 10 -10.10 -5.92 39.73
C THR A 10 -9.09 -6.48 38.73
N ILE A 11 -9.54 -6.73 37.49
CA ILE A 11 -8.63 -7.01 36.38
C ILE A 11 -7.91 -5.70 36.04
N ALA A 12 -6.66 -5.57 36.49
CA ALA A 12 -5.75 -4.50 36.10
C ALA A 12 -5.50 -4.55 34.58
N SER A 13 -6.40 -3.93 33.82
CA SER A 13 -6.23 -3.75 32.37
C SER A 13 -5.35 -2.52 32.16
N ALA A 14 -4.28 -2.65 31.39
CA ALA A 14 -3.49 -1.52 30.94
C ALA A 14 -4.42 -0.52 30.21
N GLN A 15 -4.77 0.59 30.88
CA GLN A 15 -5.73 1.55 30.35
C GLN A 15 -5.15 2.24 29.11
N ILE A 16 -5.85 2.15 27.99
CA ILE A 16 -5.56 2.91 26.78
C ILE A 16 -5.92 4.38 27.05
N LYS A 17 -4.98 5.31 26.88
CA LYS A 17 -5.23 6.75 27.06
C LYS A 17 -6.13 7.28 25.94
N ASN A 18 -6.95 8.31 26.21
CA ASN A 18 -7.93 8.86 25.26
C ASN A 18 -8.79 7.77 24.59
N ALA A 19 -9.23 6.79 25.40
CA ALA A 19 -9.95 5.64 24.89
C ALA A 19 -11.28 6.05 24.28
N LYS A 20 -11.49 5.63 23.03
CA LYS A 20 -12.78 5.57 22.36
C LYS A 20 -13.13 4.10 22.14
N THR A 21 -14.37 3.74 22.42
CA THR A 21 -14.88 2.38 22.22
C THR A 21 -16.00 2.40 21.19
N GLU A 22 -15.88 1.54 20.18
CA GLU A 22 -16.86 1.39 19.09
C GLU A 22 -17.06 -0.09 18.78
N THR A 23 -18.25 -0.45 18.29
CA THR A 23 -18.58 -1.82 17.89
C THR A 23 -18.86 -1.85 16.40
N VAL A 24 -18.24 -2.78 15.68
CA VAL A 24 -18.29 -2.88 14.22
C VAL A 24 -18.40 -4.33 13.77
N LYS A 25 -18.99 -4.55 12.60
CA LYS A 25 -19.07 -5.88 12.00
C LYS A 25 -17.75 -6.22 11.31
N ILE A 26 -17.24 -7.42 11.60
CA ILE A 26 -16.06 -7.99 10.95
C ILE A 26 -16.39 -9.44 10.63
N TYR A 27 -16.29 -9.81 9.36
CA TYR A 27 -16.71 -11.11 8.88
C TYR A 27 -15.68 -12.19 9.28
N GLY A 28 -16.19 -13.35 9.71
CA GLY A 28 -15.41 -14.49 10.18
C GLY A 28 -16.35 -15.57 10.76
N ASN A 29 -15.88 -16.82 10.81
CA ASN A 29 -16.75 -17.96 11.17
C ASN A 29 -16.16 -18.92 12.22
N CYS A 30 -14.87 -18.84 12.54
CA CYS A 30 -14.21 -19.79 13.45
C CYS A 30 -13.28 -19.09 14.45
N ASP A 31 -12.88 -19.80 15.51
CA ASP A 31 -12.01 -19.27 16.57
C ASP A 31 -10.61 -18.92 16.06
N MET A 32 -10.18 -19.54 14.97
CA MET A 32 -8.96 -19.16 14.24
C MET A 32 -9.09 -17.75 13.63
N CYS A 33 -10.29 -17.40 13.16
CA CYS A 33 -10.56 -16.06 12.65
C CYS A 33 -10.48 -15.04 13.79
N LYS A 34 -11.06 -15.36 14.95
CA LYS A 34 -10.94 -14.53 16.16
C LYS A 34 -9.47 -14.21 16.47
N SER A 35 -8.63 -15.23 16.57
CA SER A 35 -7.21 -15.05 16.89
C SER A 35 -6.50 -14.15 15.87
N THR A 36 -6.78 -14.36 14.57
CA THR A 36 -6.15 -13.56 13.51
C THR A 36 -6.65 -12.12 13.50
N ILE A 37 -7.97 -11.91 13.60
CA ILE A 37 -8.62 -10.59 13.65
C ILE A 37 -8.11 -9.78 14.83
N GLU A 38 -8.10 -10.39 16.03
CA GLU A 38 -7.63 -9.72 17.25
C GLU A 38 -6.14 -9.41 17.17
N THR A 39 -5.32 -10.34 16.65
CA THR A 39 -3.87 -10.12 16.48
C THR A 39 -3.59 -8.99 15.49
N ALA A 40 -4.32 -8.91 14.39
CA ALA A 40 -4.16 -7.87 13.38
C ALA A 40 -4.63 -6.49 13.88
N GLY A 41 -5.72 -6.46 14.64
CA GLY A 41 -6.30 -5.23 15.17
C GLY A 41 -5.58 -4.68 16.40
N ASN A 42 -5.02 -5.55 17.24
CA ASN A 42 -4.36 -5.19 18.50
C ASN A 42 -3.04 -4.45 18.25
N LEU A 43 -2.87 -3.33 18.95
CA LEU A 43 -1.62 -2.60 18.99
C LEU A 43 -1.35 -2.17 20.43
N LYS A 44 -0.23 -2.64 21.00
CA LYS A 44 0.11 -2.46 22.41
C LYS A 44 -0.02 -0.98 22.83
N LYS A 45 -0.86 -0.72 23.84
CA LYS A 45 -1.20 0.63 24.37
C LYS A 45 -1.92 1.59 23.39
N VAL A 46 -2.28 1.14 22.19
CA VAL A 46 -2.91 1.98 21.16
C VAL A 46 -4.30 1.48 20.79
N ALA A 47 -4.47 0.18 20.54
CA ALA A 47 -5.74 -0.42 20.15
C ALA A 47 -5.89 -1.81 20.77
N LYS A 48 -7.10 -2.12 21.22
CA LYS A 48 -7.55 -3.43 21.65
C LYS A 48 -8.79 -3.81 20.83
N VAL A 49 -8.79 -5.01 20.29
CA VAL A 49 -9.88 -5.60 19.49
C VAL A 49 -10.28 -6.89 20.17
N GLU A 50 -11.57 -7.00 20.46
CA GLU A 50 -12.20 -8.21 20.98
C GLU A 50 -13.31 -8.61 20.01
N TRP A 51 -13.17 -9.75 19.34
CA TRP A 51 -14.12 -10.21 18.34
C TRP A 51 -14.94 -11.38 18.86
N ASN A 52 -16.24 -11.35 18.59
CA ASN A 52 -17.17 -12.39 18.99
C ASN A 52 -17.62 -13.20 17.76
N LYS A 53 -17.43 -14.53 17.85
CA LYS A 53 -17.74 -15.48 16.78
C LYS A 53 -19.22 -15.60 16.48
N ASP A 54 -20.05 -15.54 17.50
CA ASP A 54 -21.49 -15.76 17.38
C ASP A 54 -22.19 -14.55 16.77
N SER A 55 -21.79 -13.34 17.18
CA SER A 55 -22.36 -12.10 16.67
C SER A 55 -21.64 -11.55 15.42
N LYS A 56 -20.42 -12.01 15.14
CA LYS A 56 -19.51 -11.47 14.11
C LYS A 56 -19.20 -9.97 14.31
N MET A 57 -19.28 -9.50 15.56
CA MET A 57 -18.99 -8.12 15.94
C MET A 57 -17.66 -8.04 16.68
N ALA A 58 -16.88 -7.01 16.35
CA ALA A 58 -15.69 -6.61 17.10
C ALA A 58 -15.99 -5.38 17.96
N THR A 59 -15.58 -5.43 19.22
CA THR A 59 -15.46 -4.24 20.08
C THR A 59 -14.04 -3.71 19.95
N LEU A 60 -13.92 -2.50 19.43
CA LEU A 60 -12.66 -1.78 19.26
C LEU A 60 -12.54 -0.76 20.39
N THR A 61 -11.49 -0.86 21.21
CA THR A 61 -11.13 0.17 22.19
C THR A 61 -9.77 0.73 21.83
N TYR A 62 -9.67 2.03 21.53
CA TYR A 62 -8.45 2.59 20.99
C TYR A 62 -8.21 4.04 21.40
N ASN A 63 -6.95 4.47 21.35
CA ASN A 63 -6.56 5.85 21.64
C ASN A 63 -6.88 6.72 20.42
N SER A 64 -7.89 7.59 20.55
CA SER A 64 -8.38 8.43 19.45
C SER A 64 -7.39 9.46 18.93
N THR A 65 -6.30 9.72 19.66
CA THR A 65 -5.22 10.61 19.22
C THR A 65 -4.04 9.87 18.57
N LYS A 66 -4.09 8.53 18.52
CA LYS A 66 -3.03 7.68 17.98
C LYS A 66 -3.47 6.76 16.85
N THR A 67 -4.75 6.45 16.76
CA THR A 67 -5.33 5.63 15.69
C THR A 67 -6.82 5.94 15.52
N SER A 68 -7.45 5.33 14.53
CA SER A 68 -8.88 5.43 14.27
C SER A 68 -9.50 4.06 14.04
N GLN A 69 -10.83 3.97 14.12
CA GLN A 69 -11.57 2.78 13.70
C GLN A 69 -11.16 2.35 12.28
N ASP A 70 -11.00 3.30 11.37
CA ASP A 70 -10.68 2.99 9.97
C ASP A 70 -9.27 2.42 9.82
N GLU A 71 -8.29 2.90 10.59
CA GLU A 71 -6.94 2.31 10.62
C GLU A 71 -6.92 0.91 11.24
N ILE A 72 -7.74 0.64 12.25
CA ILE A 72 -7.86 -0.70 12.85
C ILE A 72 -8.46 -1.67 11.84
N LEU A 73 -9.55 -1.27 11.18
CA LEU A 73 -10.20 -2.12 10.18
C LEU A 73 -9.31 -2.34 8.94
N LYS A 74 -8.50 -1.33 8.53
CA LYS A 74 -7.45 -1.49 7.51
C LYS A 74 -6.48 -2.62 7.82
N ARG A 75 -5.98 -2.68 9.07
CA ARG A 75 -5.06 -3.74 9.51
C ARG A 75 -5.73 -5.12 9.49
N ILE A 76 -7.01 -5.19 9.85
CA ILE A 76 -7.79 -6.43 9.86
C ILE A 76 -8.07 -6.92 8.43
N ALA A 77 -8.42 -6.02 7.51
CA ALA A 77 -8.56 -6.32 6.08
C ALA A 77 -7.25 -6.85 5.47
N LEU A 78 -6.10 -6.28 5.85
CA LEU A 78 -4.79 -6.78 5.45
C LEU A 78 -4.44 -8.18 6.00
N ALA A 79 -5.14 -8.64 7.03
CA ALA A 79 -5.04 -10.00 7.54
C ALA A 79 -6.03 -10.97 6.89
N GLY A 80 -6.83 -10.50 5.93
CA GLY A 80 -7.78 -11.31 5.16
C GLY A 80 -9.24 -11.14 5.59
N TYR A 81 -9.58 -10.23 6.51
CA TYR A 81 -10.95 -10.15 7.05
C TYR A 81 -11.66 -8.87 6.67
N ASP A 82 -12.80 -9.04 6.00
CA ASP A 82 -13.69 -7.98 5.57
C ASP A 82 -14.42 -7.35 6.76
N SER A 83 -14.87 -6.12 6.56
CA SER A 83 -15.82 -5.39 7.40
C SER A 83 -16.82 -4.67 6.49
N ASP A 84 -17.88 -4.09 7.05
CA ASP A 84 -18.87 -3.33 6.26
C ASP A 84 -18.24 -2.19 5.44
N LYS A 85 -17.11 -1.64 5.93
CA LYS A 85 -16.37 -0.54 5.32
C LYS A 85 -15.28 -0.98 4.35
N PHE A 86 -14.63 -2.13 4.60
CA PHE A 86 -13.37 -2.47 3.96
C PHE A 86 -13.28 -3.93 3.60
N LEU A 87 -12.89 -4.20 2.36
CA LEU A 87 -12.68 -5.52 1.81
C LEU A 87 -11.19 -5.89 1.89
N ALA A 88 -10.89 -7.11 2.31
CA ALA A 88 -9.57 -7.70 2.25
C ALA A 88 -9.15 -7.95 0.78
N PRO A 89 -7.86 -7.82 0.44
CA PRO A 89 -7.38 -8.20 -0.88
C PRO A 89 -7.64 -9.67 -1.17
N ASP A 90 -8.14 -9.99 -2.38
CA ASP A 90 -8.41 -11.37 -2.81
C ASP A 90 -7.23 -12.30 -2.54
N SER A 91 -6.03 -11.89 -2.94
CA SER A 91 -4.80 -12.67 -2.75
C SER A 91 -4.44 -13.01 -1.29
N VAL A 92 -5.00 -12.29 -0.32
CA VAL A 92 -4.83 -12.56 1.12
C VAL A 92 -5.99 -13.41 1.62
N TYR A 93 -7.22 -13.04 1.23
CA TYR A 93 -8.44 -13.77 1.54
C TYR A 93 -8.41 -15.23 1.06
N ASP A 94 -7.96 -15.44 -0.17
CA ASP A 94 -7.87 -16.76 -0.81
C ASP A 94 -6.86 -17.69 -0.12
N LYS A 95 -5.97 -17.14 0.70
CA LYS A 95 -4.98 -17.88 1.49
C LYS A 95 -5.45 -18.17 2.92
N LEU A 96 -6.60 -17.64 3.33
CA LEU A 96 -7.17 -17.98 4.62
C LEU A 96 -7.49 -19.48 4.66
N HIS A 97 -7.42 -20.05 5.86
CA HIS A 97 -7.88 -21.41 6.06
C HIS A 97 -9.37 -21.52 5.71
N GLY A 98 -9.81 -22.66 5.19
CA GLY A 98 -11.16 -22.82 4.66
C GLY A 98 -12.28 -22.41 5.64
N CYS A 99 -12.10 -22.59 6.95
CA CYS A 99 -13.11 -22.14 7.93
C CYS A 99 -13.23 -20.61 8.06
N CYS A 100 -12.22 -19.85 7.63
CA CYS A 100 -12.23 -18.40 7.62
C CYS A 100 -12.64 -17.81 6.27
N GLN A 101 -12.93 -18.63 5.27
CA GLN A 101 -13.53 -18.21 4.02
C GLN A 101 -15.06 -18.24 4.16
N TYR A 102 -15.68 -17.08 4.05
CA TYR A 102 -17.13 -16.84 3.94
C TYR A 102 -17.52 -16.44 2.51
N GLU A 103 -18.82 -16.34 2.26
CA GLU A 103 -19.30 -15.68 1.06
C GLU A 103 -19.12 -14.17 1.21
N ARG A 104 -18.41 -13.56 0.26
CA ARG A 104 -18.19 -12.10 0.22
C ARG A 104 -19.30 -11.49 -0.63
N GLU A 105 -20.14 -10.65 -0.02
CA GLU A 105 -21.08 -9.83 -0.79
C GLU A 105 -20.27 -8.87 -1.67
N ALA A 106 -20.31 -9.08 -2.98
CA ALA A 106 -19.47 -8.38 -3.95
C ALA A 106 -19.75 -6.87 -3.96
N LYS A 107 -18.94 -6.09 -3.23
CA LYS A 107 -18.72 -4.66 -3.54
C LYS A 107 -17.59 -4.56 -4.57
N VAL A 108 -17.93 -4.95 -5.79
CA VAL A 108 -17.25 -4.80 -7.10
C VAL A 108 -15.71 -4.93 -7.11
N ALA A 109 -15.25 -6.09 -7.57
CA ALA A 109 -13.93 -6.30 -8.17
C ALA A 109 -13.95 -5.92 -9.66
N VAL A 110 -12.97 -5.16 -10.14
CA VAL A 110 -12.79 -4.85 -11.57
C VAL A 110 -11.91 -5.95 -12.17
N SER A 111 -12.51 -6.88 -12.92
CA SER A 111 -11.81 -7.73 -13.87
C SER A 111 -11.69 -7.01 -15.22
N THR A 112 -10.47 -7.02 -15.72
CA THR A 112 -10.05 -6.65 -17.07
C THR A 112 -10.60 -7.63 -18.10
N GLU A 113 -11.21 -7.14 -19.18
CA GLU A 113 -11.18 -7.80 -20.50
C GLU A 113 -11.53 -6.77 -21.59
N MET A 114 -10.55 -6.44 -22.44
CA MET A 114 -10.73 -5.59 -23.62
C MET A 114 -10.56 -6.51 -24.83
N LYS A 115 -11.66 -6.89 -25.48
CA LYS A 115 -11.65 -7.52 -26.80
C LYS A 115 -11.96 -6.46 -27.86
N MET A 116 -11.20 -6.59 -28.93
CA MET A 116 -10.97 -5.71 -30.06
C MET A 116 -12.18 -5.60 -31.02
N GLU A 117 -12.13 -4.51 -31.80
CA GLU A 117 -12.70 -4.27 -33.14
C GLU A 117 -14.02 -3.48 -33.32
N THR A 118 -13.80 -2.25 -33.82
CA THR A 118 -14.24 -1.75 -35.13
C THR A 118 -15.74 -1.57 -35.39
N THR A 119 -16.18 -0.32 -35.27
CA THR A 119 -17.50 0.18 -35.65
C THR A 119 -17.51 0.68 -37.10
N THR A 120 -18.50 0.23 -37.89
CA THR A 120 -19.04 0.96 -39.04
C THR A 120 -20.48 1.39 -38.73
N THR A 121 -20.66 2.71 -38.63
CA THR A 121 -21.82 3.56 -39.01
C THR A 121 -23.20 2.92 -39.23
N GLU A 122 -24.23 3.34 -38.48
CA GLU A 122 -25.31 4.27 -38.91
C GLU A 122 -26.44 4.42 -37.86
N ASN A 123 -27.23 5.50 -38.04
CA ASN A 123 -28.09 6.20 -37.08
C ASN A 123 -29.40 5.47 -36.67
N HIS A 124 -29.96 5.78 -35.49
CA HIS A 124 -31.32 6.33 -35.31
C HIS A 124 -31.70 6.61 -33.82
N ALA A 125 -31.99 7.89 -33.55
CA ALA A 125 -33.00 8.52 -32.69
C ALA A 125 -33.37 7.98 -31.27
N ASN A 126 -33.15 8.88 -30.30
CA ASN A 126 -33.99 9.27 -29.15
C ASN A 126 -34.40 8.24 -28.07
N HIS A 127 -33.86 8.39 -26.86
CA HIS A 127 -34.60 8.95 -25.72
C HIS A 127 -33.69 9.30 -24.53
N ALA A 128 -34.06 10.38 -23.86
CA ALA A 128 -33.36 11.00 -22.75
C ALA A 128 -33.18 10.09 -21.52
N SER A 129 -32.01 10.15 -20.90
CA SER A 129 -31.90 10.26 -19.44
C SER A 129 -30.50 10.72 -19.08
N HIS A 130 -30.44 11.76 -18.25
CA HIS A 130 -29.21 12.28 -17.67
C HIS A 130 -28.51 11.20 -16.85
N SER A 131 -27.24 10.99 -17.16
CA SER A 131 -26.28 10.38 -16.25
C SER A 131 -24.94 11.04 -16.61
N ASP A 132 -24.70 12.20 -15.99
CA ASP A 132 -23.34 12.71 -15.83
C ASP A 132 -22.56 11.60 -15.13
N THR A 133 -21.91 10.77 -15.93
CA THR A 133 -20.95 9.80 -15.46
C THR A 133 -19.76 10.61 -15.01
N ALA A 134 -19.82 11.05 -13.75
CA ALA A 134 -18.69 11.61 -13.05
C ALA A 134 -17.58 10.55 -13.11
N VAL A 135 -16.65 10.74 -14.04
CA VAL A 135 -15.36 10.07 -14.05
C VAL A 135 -14.80 10.25 -12.65
N ALA A 136 -14.76 9.16 -11.89
CA ALA A 136 -14.13 9.15 -10.58
C ALA A 136 -12.65 9.48 -10.82
N LYS A 137 -12.29 10.76 -10.61
CA LYS A 137 -10.90 11.19 -10.59
C LYS A 137 -10.24 10.43 -9.46
N GLN A 138 -9.47 9.40 -9.79
CA GLN A 138 -8.56 8.77 -8.83
C GLN A 138 -7.69 9.88 -8.25
N GLN A 139 -7.83 10.07 -6.95
CA GLN A 139 -7.30 11.24 -6.27
C GLN A 139 -5.81 11.01 -6.02
N VAL A 140 -4.96 11.89 -6.57
CA VAL A 140 -3.51 11.85 -6.34
C VAL A 140 -3.22 11.90 -4.83
N ASP A 141 -2.51 10.91 -4.31
CA ASP A 141 -2.11 10.89 -2.90
C ASP A 141 -0.92 11.84 -2.69
N THR A 142 -1.24 13.08 -2.33
CA THR A 142 -0.25 14.13 -2.06
C THR A 142 0.68 13.82 -0.89
N LYS A 143 0.38 12.82 -0.04
CA LYS A 143 1.14 12.50 1.18
C LYS A 143 2.42 11.73 0.86
N LEU A 144 2.49 11.12 -0.33
CA LEU A 144 3.69 10.42 -0.82
C LEU A 144 4.55 11.25 -1.77
N LYS A 145 4.14 12.48 -2.10
CA LYS A 145 4.83 13.33 -3.08
C LYS A 145 6.33 13.49 -2.77
N VAL A 146 6.67 13.77 -1.51
CA VAL A 146 8.07 13.95 -1.10
C VAL A 146 8.88 12.66 -1.27
N VAL A 147 8.29 11.49 -1.03
CA VAL A 147 8.95 10.20 -1.25
C VAL A 147 9.26 10.00 -2.72
N PHE A 148 8.30 10.28 -3.61
CA PHE A 148 8.49 10.16 -5.05
C PHE A 148 9.48 11.18 -5.60
N ASP A 149 9.43 12.43 -5.14
CA ASP A 149 10.38 13.48 -5.53
C ASP A 149 11.81 13.06 -5.17
N SER A 150 12.03 12.59 -3.94
CA SER A 150 13.33 12.09 -3.49
C SER A 150 13.80 10.85 -4.25
N TYR A 151 12.88 9.94 -4.61
CA TYR A 151 13.18 8.81 -5.50
C TYR A 151 13.74 9.28 -6.84
N PHE A 152 13.09 10.28 -7.47
CA PHE A 152 13.52 10.74 -8.79
C PHE A 152 14.91 11.40 -8.74
N LEU A 153 15.20 12.16 -7.68
CA LEU A 153 16.53 12.73 -7.47
C LEU A 153 17.59 11.64 -7.31
N LEU A 154 17.33 10.62 -6.48
CA LEU A 154 18.23 9.47 -6.32
C LEU A 154 18.47 8.76 -7.66
N LYS A 155 17.40 8.48 -8.41
CA LYS A 155 17.47 7.89 -9.74
C LYS A 155 18.34 8.71 -10.70
N ASP A 156 18.22 10.04 -10.68
CA ASP A 156 19.02 10.92 -11.54
C ASP A 156 20.50 10.96 -11.14
N ALA A 157 20.81 10.85 -9.85
CA ALA A 157 22.20 10.70 -9.40
C ALA A 157 22.83 9.40 -9.92
N LEU A 158 22.07 8.29 -9.94
CA LEU A 158 22.53 7.00 -10.48
C LEU A 158 22.75 7.04 -12.00
N VAL A 159 21.90 7.76 -12.73
CA VAL A 159 22.10 8.05 -14.17
C VAL A 159 23.42 8.80 -14.40
N LYS A 160 23.72 9.78 -13.54
CA LYS A 160 24.97 10.56 -13.59
C LYS A 160 26.19 9.79 -13.09
N THR A 161 26.03 8.55 -12.60
CA THR A 161 27.11 7.75 -11.99
C THR A 161 27.73 8.47 -10.77
N ASP A 162 26.97 9.33 -10.09
CA ASP A 162 27.44 10.06 -8.91
C ASP A 162 27.13 9.28 -7.63
N GLY A 163 28.06 8.40 -7.24
CA GLY A 163 27.87 7.53 -6.07
C GLY A 163 27.78 8.30 -4.74
N LYS A 164 28.44 9.45 -4.63
CA LYS A 164 28.37 10.28 -3.41
C LYS A 164 27.02 10.96 -3.30
N ALA A 165 26.53 11.58 -4.38
CA ALA A 165 25.19 12.18 -4.40
C ALA A 165 24.10 11.13 -4.20
N ALA A 166 24.22 9.96 -4.83
CA ALA A 166 23.29 8.85 -4.63
C ALA A 166 23.23 8.40 -3.16
N ALA A 167 24.38 8.30 -2.49
CA ALA A 167 24.42 7.94 -1.07
C ALA A 167 23.68 8.97 -0.19
N THR A 168 23.91 10.26 -0.44
CA THR A 168 23.23 11.36 0.28
C THR A 168 21.73 11.35 0.02
N LEU A 169 21.30 11.30 -1.24
CA LEU A 169 19.89 11.32 -1.62
C LEU A 169 19.15 10.07 -1.13
N ALA A 170 19.82 8.93 -0.98
CA ALA A 170 19.23 7.75 -0.37
C ALA A 170 18.95 7.91 1.15
N LYS A 171 19.73 8.76 1.85
CA LYS A 171 19.42 9.17 3.24
C LYS A 171 18.18 10.07 3.27
N ASP A 172 18.06 10.98 2.31
CA ASP A 172 16.90 11.86 2.19
C ASP A 172 15.63 11.05 1.89
N VAL A 173 15.73 10.06 1.00
CA VAL A 173 14.67 9.06 0.77
C VAL A 173 14.30 8.35 2.07
N SER A 174 15.27 7.86 2.84
CA SER A 174 14.99 7.16 4.11
C SER A 174 14.27 8.07 5.12
N THR A 175 14.66 9.35 5.18
CA THR A 175 13.98 10.35 5.99
C THR A 175 12.54 10.58 5.52
N ALA A 176 12.33 10.72 4.21
CA ALA A 176 11.00 10.89 3.63
C ALA A 176 10.10 9.67 3.89
N LEU A 177 10.63 8.45 3.75
CA LEU A 177 9.92 7.20 4.04
C LEU A 177 9.45 7.14 5.50
N ASN A 178 10.31 7.52 6.46
CA ASN A 178 9.96 7.54 7.88
C ASN A 178 8.94 8.62 8.25
N ALA A 179 8.87 9.72 7.48
CA ALA A 179 7.95 10.81 7.72
C ALA A 179 6.51 10.51 7.24
N VAL A 180 6.31 9.42 6.49
CA VAL A 180 4.98 9.07 5.97
C VAL A 180 4.05 8.68 7.10
N LYS A 181 2.95 9.44 7.23
CA LYS A 181 1.87 9.15 8.15
C LYS A 181 0.93 8.12 7.53
N MET A 182 1.20 6.85 7.80
CA MET A 182 0.45 5.72 7.24
C MET A 182 -1.06 5.81 7.43
N GLY A 183 -1.51 6.41 8.54
CA GLY A 183 -2.92 6.62 8.86
C GLY A 183 -3.67 7.53 7.89
N GLU A 184 -2.95 8.46 7.26
CA GLU A 184 -3.48 9.45 6.34
C GLU A 184 -3.51 8.96 4.88
N LEU A 185 -3.00 7.76 4.60
CA LEU A 185 -3.00 7.14 3.27
C LEU A 185 -4.38 6.56 2.94
N ALA A 186 -4.77 6.65 1.66
CA ALA A 186 -5.90 5.90 1.12
C ALA A 186 -5.70 4.38 1.36
N MET A 187 -6.79 3.60 1.38
CA MET A 187 -6.71 2.19 1.78
C MET A 187 -5.78 1.35 0.90
N ASP A 188 -6.06 1.36 -0.40
CA ASP A 188 -5.27 0.72 -1.44
C ASP A 188 -3.80 1.13 -1.36
N VAL A 189 -3.53 2.42 -1.18
CA VAL A 189 -2.17 2.96 -1.00
C VAL A 189 -1.55 2.45 0.29
N HIS A 190 -2.26 2.50 1.42
CA HIS A 190 -1.81 2.03 2.72
C HIS A 190 -1.44 0.54 2.68
N MET A 191 -2.24 -0.28 2.00
CA MET A 191 -2.01 -1.71 1.87
C MET A 191 -0.70 -2.01 1.15
N ILE A 192 -0.48 -1.37 0.00
CA ILE A 192 0.77 -1.52 -0.74
C ILE A 192 1.94 -0.92 0.03
N TRP A 193 1.74 0.23 0.67
CA TRP A 193 2.75 0.88 1.50
C TRP A 193 3.26 -0.05 2.61
N MET A 194 2.36 -0.67 3.37
CA MET A 194 2.72 -1.60 4.44
C MET A 194 3.53 -2.80 3.93
N LYS A 195 3.18 -3.32 2.74
CA LYS A 195 3.90 -4.42 2.11
C LYS A 195 5.31 -4.03 1.65
N GLN A 196 5.47 -2.81 1.13
CA GLN A 196 6.72 -2.37 0.49
C GLN A 196 7.67 -1.63 1.44
N MET A 197 7.17 -0.98 2.50
CA MET A 197 7.96 -0.07 3.33
C MET A 197 9.24 -0.70 3.88
N LYS A 198 9.18 -1.92 4.40
CA LYS A 198 10.38 -2.59 4.96
C LYS A 198 11.46 -2.78 3.90
N GLY A 199 11.07 -3.18 2.68
CA GLY A 199 11.98 -3.33 1.55
C GLY A 199 12.55 -1.99 1.08
N LEU A 200 11.70 -0.98 0.95
CA LEU A 200 12.09 0.38 0.59
C LEU A 200 13.13 0.95 1.57
N MET A 201 12.87 0.84 2.88
CA MET A 201 13.78 1.28 3.93
C MET A 201 15.12 0.54 3.91
N ALA A 202 15.09 -0.79 3.76
CA ALA A 202 16.30 -1.60 3.72
C ALA A 202 17.17 -1.26 2.50
N SER A 203 16.57 -1.15 1.31
CA SER A 203 17.32 -0.81 0.09
C SER A 203 17.84 0.64 0.13
N ALA A 204 17.04 1.61 0.57
CA ALA A 204 17.48 2.99 0.70
C ALA A 204 18.66 3.12 1.68
N LYS A 205 18.58 2.43 2.83
CA LYS A 205 19.69 2.36 3.79
C LYS A 205 20.94 1.79 3.13
N ASN A 206 20.85 0.63 2.49
CA ASN A 206 22.01 -0.02 1.87
C ASN A 206 22.65 0.83 0.76
N ILE A 207 21.86 1.56 -0.03
CA ILE A 207 22.38 2.53 -1.02
C ILE A 207 23.15 3.66 -0.32
N SER A 208 22.65 4.13 0.82
CA SER A 208 23.26 5.23 1.56
C SER A 208 24.56 4.90 2.29
N GLU A 209 24.81 3.61 2.54
CA GLU A 209 25.98 3.10 3.30
C GLU A 209 27.20 2.84 2.42
N THR A 210 27.07 2.96 1.10
CA THR A 210 28.17 2.80 0.14
C THR A 210 28.23 3.97 -0.83
N GLN A 211 29.41 4.24 -1.37
CA GLN A 211 29.63 5.16 -2.49
C GLN A 211 29.99 4.42 -3.79
N ASP A 212 30.07 3.08 -3.74
CA ASP A 212 30.29 2.26 -4.93
C ASP A 212 29.00 2.23 -5.78
N ILE A 213 29.09 2.84 -6.96
CA ILE A 213 27.95 2.97 -7.88
C ILE A 213 27.40 1.60 -8.32
N LYS A 214 28.23 0.58 -8.51
CA LYS A 214 27.76 -0.75 -8.91
C LYS A 214 26.91 -1.35 -7.80
N ARG A 215 27.42 -1.28 -6.56
CA ARG A 215 26.70 -1.78 -5.39
C ARG A 215 25.41 -1.01 -5.12
N GLN A 216 25.41 0.30 -5.30
CA GLN A 216 24.20 1.11 -5.21
C GLN A 216 23.15 0.72 -6.25
N ARG A 217 23.56 0.45 -7.50
CA ARG A 217 22.67 -0.01 -8.57
C ARG A 217 22.06 -1.37 -8.27
N GLU A 218 22.82 -2.28 -7.69
CA GLU A 218 22.30 -3.59 -7.24
C GLU A 218 21.15 -3.42 -6.23
N PHE A 219 21.35 -2.57 -5.21
CA PHE A 219 20.28 -2.27 -4.24
C PHE A 219 19.12 -1.46 -4.85
N PHE A 220 19.41 -0.64 -5.86
CA PHE A 220 18.39 0.16 -6.54
C PHE A 220 17.40 -0.71 -7.34
N ILE A 221 17.78 -1.91 -7.78
CA ILE A 221 16.88 -2.84 -8.49
C ILE A 221 15.66 -3.19 -7.62
N SER A 222 15.86 -3.60 -6.37
CA SER A 222 14.75 -3.91 -5.46
C SER A 222 13.99 -2.64 -5.05
N PHE A 223 14.72 -1.55 -4.81
CA PHE A 223 14.12 -0.27 -4.42
C PHE A 223 13.16 0.27 -5.49
N SER A 224 13.60 0.31 -6.75
CA SER A 224 12.82 0.79 -7.89
C SER A 224 11.59 -0.07 -8.17
N LYS A 225 11.71 -1.39 -8.05
CA LYS A 225 10.55 -2.29 -8.11
C LYS A 225 9.52 -1.99 -7.02
N SER A 226 9.94 -1.87 -5.77
CA SER A 226 9.01 -1.56 -4.67
C SER A 226 8.38 -0.17 -4.82
N MET A 227 9.12 0.82 -5.35
CA MET A 227 8.57 2.15 -5.59
C MET A 227 7.51 2.15 -6.69
N TYR A 228 7.70 1.35 -7.74
CA TYR A 228 6.68 1.17 -8.78
C TYR A 228 5.36 0.64 -8.21
N GLU A 229 5.40 -0.37 -7.34
CA GLU A 229 4.19 -0.91 -6.72
C GLU A 229 3.41 0.18 -5.96
N VAL A 230 4.12 1.04 -5.23
CA VAL A 230 3.50 2.14 -4.46
C VAL A 230 2.94 3.23 -5.38
N ILE A 231 3.72 3.72 -6.36
CA ILE A 231 3.29 4.84 -7.21
C ILE A 231 2.13 4.45 -8.14
N LYS A 232 2.03 3.17 -8.52
CA LYS A 232 0.95 2.68 -9.37
C LYS A 232 -0.44 2.87 -8.73
N VAL A 233 -0.53 2.70 -7.41
CA VAL A 233 -1.77 2.89 -6.65
C VAL A 233 -1.92 4.31 -6.13
N ALA A 234 -0.83 4.95 -5.67
CA ALA A 234 -0.87 6.30 -5.11
C ALA A 234 -1.07 7.40 -6.16
N LYS A 235 -0.69 7.08 -7.41
CA LYS A 235 -0.58 8.02 -8.53
C LYS A 235 0.38 9.18 -8.21
N TYR A 236 0.63 10.01 -9.20
CA TYR A 236 1.49 11.17 -9.09
C TYR A 236 0.85 12.34 -9.85
N ASP A 237 1.22 13.58 -9.53
CA ASP A 237 0.60 14.78 -10.09
C ASP A 237 0.88 14.97 -11.59
N THR A 238 1.91 14.30 -12.09
CA THR A 238 2.35 14.32 -13.48
C THR A 238 2.55 12.91 -14.00
N PRO A 239 2.48 12.69 -15.33
CA PRO A 239 2.73 11.37 -15.91
C PRO A 239 4.10 10.80 -15.51
N VAL A 240 4.11 9.55 -15.07
CA VAL A 240 5.34 8.81 -14.74
C VAL A 240 5.48 7.63 -15.68
N TYR A 241 6.68 7.48 -16.24
CA TYR A 241 7.00 6.41 -17.18
C TYR A 241 7.70 5.28 -16.43
N LEU A 242 7.13 4.08 -16.47
CA LEU A 242 7.86 2.86 -16.12
C LEU A 242 8.74 2.50 -17.31
N GLN A 243 10.03 2.38 -17.07
CA GLN A 243 11.03 2.01 -18.07
C GLN A 243 11.73 0.72 -17.64
N PHE A 244 12.18 -0.06 -18.62
CA PHE A 244 12.77 -1.38 -18.42
C PHE A 244 14.09 -1.52 -19.17
N CYS A 245 15.08 -2.13 -18.52
CA CYS A 245 16.34 -2.52 -19.14
C CYS A 245 16.47 -4.05 -19.06
N PRO A 246 16.54 -4.78 -20.19
CA PRO A 246 16.65 -6.24 -20.18
C PRO A 246 18.01 -6.74 -19.67
N MET A 247 19.07 -5.92 -19.79
CA MET A 247 20.43 -6.32 -19.42
C MET A 247 20.73 -6.17 -17.92
N ALA A 248 19.96 -5.33 -17.22
CA ALA A 248 20.14 -5.11 -15.78
C ALA A 248 19.91 -6.41 -14.98
N ASN A 249 20.39 -6.46 -13.73
CA ASN A 249 20.18 -7.58 -12.82
C ASN A 249 20.67 -8.93 -13.40
N ASP A 250 21.91 -8.95 -13.90
CA ASP A 250 22.52 -10.13 -14.54
C ASP A 250 21.67 -10.70 -15.70
N GLY A 251 21.10 -9.82 -16.52
CA GLY A 251 20.26 -10.21 -17.66
C GLY A 251 18.83 -10.64 -17.31
N LYS A 252 18.43 -10.60 -16.03
CA LYS A 252 17.04 -10.84 -15.61
C LYS A 252 16.13 -9.63 -15.87
N GLY A 253 16.74 -8.49 -16.13
CA GLY A 253 16.09 -7.22 -16.34
C GLY A 253 15.66 -6.52 -15.04
N ALA A 254 15.44 -5.21 -15.15
CA ALA A 254 14.96 -4.37 -14.05
C ALA A 254 14.18 -3.15 -14.55
N ASN A 255 13.21 -2.72 -13.74
CA ASN A 255 12.33 -1.58 -14.02
C ASN A 255 12.67 -0.37 -13.15
N TRP A 256 12.58 0.85 -13.71
CA TRP A 256 12.65 2.09 -12.96
C TRP A 256 11.56 3.08 -13.39
N LEU A 257 11.31 4.08 -12.55
CA LEU A 257 10.35 5.15 -12.83
C LEU A 257 11.10 6.39 -13.34
N SER A 258 10.51 7.08 -14.32
CA SER A 258 11.04 8.32 -14.89
C SER A 258 9.94 9.36 -15.03
N LYS A 259 10.28 10.64 -14.86
CA LYS A 259 9.40 11.77 -15.22
C LYS A 259 9.49 12.13 -16.70
N GLU A 260 10.46 11.56 -17.41
CA GLU A 260 10.73 11.79 -18.82
C GLU A 260 10.48 10.50 -19.61
N ASN A 261 9.84 10.60 -20.77
CA ASN A 261 9.66 9.44 -21.66
C ASN A 261 11.00 9.01 -22.29
N ALA A 262 11.93 9.95 -22.49
CA ALA A 262 13.28 9.63 -22.94
C ALA A 262 13.98 8.69 -21.95
N VAL A 263 14.56 7.60 -22.46
CA VAL A 263 15.25 6.59 -21.65
C VAL A 263 16.60 7.14 -21.17
N LYS A 264 16.74 7.20 -19.84
CA LYS A 264 18.00 7.49 -19.14
C LYS A 264 18.24 6.41 -18.10
N ASN A 265 19.08 5.44 -18.43
CA ASN A 265 19.22 4.18 -17.69
C ASN A 265 20.04 4.37 -16.40
N PRO A 266 19.43 4.23 -15.20
CA PRO A 266 20.13 4.39 -13.92
C PRO A 266 21.06 3.21 -13.58
N TYR A 267 20.88 2.05 -14.20
CA TYR A 267 21.67 0.85 -13.94
C TYR A 267 23.01 0.83 -14.68
N TYR A 268 23.16 1.63 -15.73
CA TYR A 268 24.40 1.69 -16.52
C TYR A 268 24.95 3.11 -16.69
N GLY A 269 24.15 4.15 -16.43
CA GLY A 269 24.56 5.54 -16.59
C GLY A 269 25.10 5.81 -17.99
N SER A 270 26.20 6.54 -18.11
CA SER A 270 26.82 6.88 -19.41
C SER A 270 27.23 5.66 -20.26
N GLN A 271 27.44 4.48 -19.67
CA GLN A 271 27.85 3.29 -20.43
C GLN A 271 26.76 2.77 -21.37
N MET A 272 25.49 2.90 -20.97
CA MET A 272 24.34 2.46 -21.77
C MET A 272 23.14 3.39 -21.51
N LEU A 273 23.36 4.69 -21.62
CA LEU A 273 22.40 5.71 -21.15
C LEU A 273 21.01 5.55 -21.77
N THR A 274 20.96 5.21 -23.06
CA THR A 274 19.71 5.06 -23.82
C THR A 274 19.21 3.61 -23.89
N CYS A 275 19.89 2.67 -23.22
CA CYS A 275 19.48 1.26 -23.21
C CYS A 275 18.24 1.07 -22.35
N GLY A 276 17.15 0.63 -22.97
CA GLY A 276 15.89 0.31 -22.31
C GLY A 276 14.70 0.72 -23.16
N LYS A 277 13.51 0.57 -22.60
CA LYS A 277 12.25 0.96 -23.23
C LYS A 277 11.24 1.42 -22.20
N THR A 278 10.37 2.34 -22.58
CA THR A 278 9.15 2.65 -21.82
C THR A 278 8.18 1.49 -21.96
N VAL A 279 7.64 1.01 -20.84
CA VAL A 279 6.73 -0.14 -20.77
C VAL A 279 5.31 0.25 -20.32
N GLU A 280 5.17 1.31 -19.52
CA GLU A 280 3.89 1.77 -19.00
C GLU A 280 3.97 3.28 -18.75
N THR A 281 2.85 3.99 -18.96
CA THR A 281 2.67 5.37 -18.50
C THR A 281 1.64 5.38 -17.38
N ILE A 282 2.03 5.84 -16.21
CA ILE A 282 1.21 5.93 -15.00
C ILE A 282 0.66 7.35 -14.92
N GLN A 283 -0.67 7.45 -14.87
CA GLN A 283 -1.45 8.68 -14.69
C GLN A 283 -2.44 8.49 -13.55
#